data_AF-A0A938PKN5-F1
#
_entry.id   AF-A0A938PKN5-F1
#
_cell.length_a   1.000
_cell.length_b   1.000
_cell.length_c   1.000
_cell.angle_alpha   90.00
_cell.angle_beta   90.00
_cell.angle_gamma   90.00
#
_symmetry.space_group_name_H-M   'P 1'
#
loop_
_entity.id
_entity.type
_entity.pdbx_description
1 polymer ?
#
loop_
_entity_poly.entity_id
_entity_poly.type
_entity_poly.pdbx_seq_one_letter_code
_entity_poly.pdbx_strand_id
1 'polypeptide(L)'
;MSRSSRLPQEVTIEVVELTLDGSGRGWVEEREVRLRNSLPGERATGVIRKRARGVLHGDAQKIESPDVDRILPPCSVFSRCGACNFQHLAPKSELRFKQSQVLDLLRREGVVPQRVRRPVTSPLFGYRRKARLGIRKVGEQVFVGFREAFSGRIVDMQECPVLDPRLAALIKPLREAIAASSIPDQIPQIEVAAGDDSTALVLRHLAPLSAGDMQLFSGLAEQFRTSLWLQPGGPDSIVHVAGASPVLSYGNPDFGLLFQFGPLDFVQVNSAINRALVQSAVAALADCGDVLDLFCGLGNFSLALARAGHRVSGLEAGDQAVRLAEHNAAFNGLSALTRFETADLYGPAGESLDIPASCDGLLLDPPRLGAGPNLFLWLESAIRRVVYVSCNPVTFAADARVLNAHGFQLEEVGVFDMFPRTAHVESFGIFERRRSGVLSPGAETIPTWSR
;
A
#
# COMPACT_ATOMS: atom_id res chain seq x y z
N MET A 1 10.56 23.76 -36.34
CA MET A 1 11.31 24.70 -35.48
C MET A 1 11.36 24.15 -34.07
N SER A 2 12.55 23.76 -33.61
CA SER A 2 12.78 23.23 -32.27
C SER A 2 12.87 24.36 -31.25
N ARG A 3 12.15 24.19 -30.13
CA ARG A 3 12.54 24.43 -28.73
C ARG A 3 11.29 24.43 -27.84
N SER A 4 10.83 23.23 -27.46
CA SER A 4 10.01 23.05 -26.27
C SER A 4 10.90 23.23 -25.02
N SER A 5 11.28 24.46 -24.75
CA SER A 5 11.62 24.93 -23.40
C SER A 5 10.86 26.24 -23.25
N ARG A 6 10.01 26.43 -22.25
CA ARG A 6 10.38 26.43 -20.83
C ARG A 6 9.16 26.08 -19.96
N LEU A 7 9.24 24.97 -19.22
CA LEU A 7 8.71 24.96 -17.85
C LEU A 7 9.88 25.46 -16.99
N PRO A 8 9.74 26.54 -16.19
CA PRO A 8 8.62 26.74 -15.30
C PRO A 8 7.94 28.12 -15.41
N GLN A 9 6.63 28.12 -15.63
CA GLN A 9 5.77 29.26 -15.36
C GLN A 9 5.39 29.22 -13.88
N GLU A 10 5.56 30.34 -13.19
CA GLU A 10 5.01 30.53 -11.85
C GLU A 10 3.52 30.85 -11.99
N VAL A 11 2.69 30.18 -11.20
CA VAL A 11 1.24 30.38 -11.19
C VAL A 11 0.76 30.55 -9.76
N THR A 12 -0.26 31.39 -9.58
CA THR A 12 -0.96 31.54 -8.30
C THR A 12 -2.38 31.07 -8.46
N ILE A 13 -2.84 30.22 -7.54
CA ILE A 13 -4.22 29.73 -7.50
C ILE A 13 -4.81 29.91 -6.11
N GLU A 14 -6.11 30.14 -6.07
CA GLU A 14 -6.93 29.79 -4.92
C GLU A 14 -7.18 28.28 -4.96
N VAL A 15 -6.83 27.58 -3.89
CA VAL A 15 -7.00 26.13 -3.81
C VAL A 15 -8.41 25.83 -3.32
N VAL A 16 -9.19 25.13 -4.13
CA VAL A 16 -10.60 24.84 -3.85
C VAL A 16 -10.77 23.54 -3.06
N GLU A 17 -10.01 22.50 -3.42
CA GLU A 17 -10.09 21.19 -2.77
C GLU A 17 -8.80 20.38 -3.00
N LEU A 18 -8.69 19.23 -2.34
CA LEU A 18 -7.62 18.26 -2.58
C LEU A 18 -8.08 17.19 -3.58
N THR A 19 -7.18 16.78 -4.47
CA THR A 19 -7.35 15.60 -5.32
C THR A 19 -7.03 14.31 -4.56
N LEU A 20 -7.36 13.15 -5.15
CA LEU A 20 -7.08 11.84 -4.54
C LEU A 20 -5.59 11.61 -4.23
N ASP A 21 -4.68 12.19 -5.03
CA ASP A 21 -3.24 12.15 -4.80
C ASP A 21 -2.73 13.19 -3.78
N GLY A 22 -3.63 13.94 -3.15
CA GLY A 22 -3.32 14.93 -2.12
C GLY A 22 -2.76 16.24 -2.66
N SER A 23 -2.97 16.55 -3.94
CA SER A 23 -2.60 17.84 -4.54
C SER A 23 -3.75 18.83 -4.39
N GLY A 24 -3.46 20.10 -4.07
CA GLY A 24 -4.46 21.16 -4.11
C GLY A 24 -4.87 21.49 -5.55
N ARG A 25 -6.18 21.52 -5.82
CA ARG A 25 -6.77 21.84 -7.12
C ARG A 25 -7.27 23.28 -7.14
N GLY A 26 -6.97 23.99 -8.23
CA GLY A 26 -7.48 25.33 -8.53
C GLY A 26 -7.44 25.59 -10.03
N TRP A 27 -7.70 26.84 -10.44
CA TRP A 27 -7.78 27.22 -11.86
C TRP A 27 -7.05 28.52 -12.15
N VAL A 28 -6.45 28.61 -13.35
CA VAL A 28 -5.90 29.84 -13.94
C VAL A 28 -6.35 29.90 -15.39
N GLU A 29 -7.00 30.98 -15.80
CA GLU A 29 -7.50 31.15 -17.19
C GLU A 29 -8.23 29.90 -17.70
N GLU A 30 -9.19 29.40 -16.89
CA GLU A 30 -10.00 28.19 -17.14
C GLU A 30 -9.22 26.86 -17.17
N ARG A 31 -7.91 26.87 -16.99
CA ARG A 31 -7.07 25.66 -16.95
C ARG A 31 -6.94 25.15 -15.53
N GLU A 32 -7.18 23.85 -15.34
CA GLU A 32 -6.98 23.18 -14.06
C GLU A 32 -5.49 23.13 -13.71
N VAL A 33 -5.18 23.53 -12.49
CA VAL A 33 -3.84 23.48 -11.89
C VAL A 33 -3.91 22.61 -10.63
N ARG A 34 -2.93 21.71 -10.49
CA ARG A 34 -2.72 20.88 -9.30
C ARG A 34 -1.36 21.18 -8.70
N LEU A 35 -1.35 21.75 -7.52
CA LEU A 35 -0.12 22.03 -6.77
C LEU A 35 -0.01 21.06 -5.60
N ARG A 36 1.12 20.37 -5.50
CA ARG A 36 1.52 19.71 -4.25
C ARG A 36 1.83 20.77 -3.19
N ASN A 37 1.82 20.36 -1.92
CA ASN A 37 2.14 21.21 -0.77
C ASN A 37 1.17 22.39 -0.57
N SER A 38 -0.07 22.30 -1.06
CA SER A 38 -1.12 23.29 -0.86
C SER A 38 -2.41 22.64 -0.36
N LEU A 39 -3.17 23.38 0.44
CA LEU A 39 -4.40 22.93 1.10
C LEU A 39 -5.60 23.75 0.64
N PRO A 40 -6.83 23.23 0.75
CA PRO A 40 -8.04 23.96 0.42
C PRO A 40 -8.15 25.26 1.23
N GLY A 41 -8.64 26.33 0.59
CA GLY A 41 -8.74 27.67 1.18
C GLY A 41 -7.47 28.51 1.11
N GLU A 42 -6.34 27.92 0.70
CA GLU A 42 -5.08 28.65 0.58
C GLU A 42 -4.91 29.34 -0.77
N ARG A 43 -4.31 30.53 -0.74
CA ARG A 43 -3.73 31.17 -1.91
C ARG A 43 -2.28 30.72 -2.06
N ALA A 44 -2.04 29.85 -3.04
CA ALA A 44 -0.77 29.17 -3.24
C ALA A 44 -0.11 29.60 -4.55
N THR A 45 1.15 29.99 -4.48
CA THR A 45 2.00 30.26 -5.64
C THR A 45 2.99 29.12 -5.82
N GLY A 46 3.04 28.56 -7.03
CA GLY A 46 3.81 27.36 -7.33
C GLY A 46 4.41 27.34 -8.73
N VAL A 47 5.35 26.42 -8.90
CA VAL A 47 6.08 26.25 -10.15
C VAL A 47 5.55 25.05 -10.91
N ILE A 48 5.09 25.25 -12.15
CA ILE A 48 4.63 24.15 -13.00
C ILE A 48 5.83 23.28 -13.43
N ARG A 49 5.72 21.98 -13.15
CA ARG A 49 6.72 20.95 -13.43
C ARG A 49 6.32 20.02 -14.57
N LYS A 50 5.01 19.83 -14.77
CA LYS A 50 4.49 18.87 -15.75
C LYS A 50 3.15 19.35 -16.30
N ARG A 51 2.89 19.07 -17.58
CA ARG A 51 1.56 19.16 -18.18
C ARG A 51 1.11 17.77 -18.62
N ALA A 52 -0.11 17.38 -18.29
CA ALA A 52 -0.67 16.10 -18.69
C ALA A 52 -2.18 16.20 -18.90
N ARG A 53 -2.68 15.73 -20.05
CA ARG A 53 -4.13 15.71 -20.37
C ARG A 53 -4.83 17.05 -20.12
N GLY A 54 -4.20 18.16 -20.49
CA GLY A 54 -4.75 19.51 -20.28
C GLY A 54 -4.55 20.10 -18.88
N VAL A 55 -4.17 19.30 -17.88
CA VAL A 55 -3.93 19.74 -16.50
C VAL A 55 -2.47 20.16 -16.30
N LEU A 56 -2.26 21.25 -15.56
CA LEU A 56 -0.95 21.71 -15.13
C LEU A 56 -0.64 21.17 -13.74
N HIS A 57 0.55 20.60 -13.55
CA HIS A 57 0.99 20.04 -12.27
C HIS A 57 2.27 20.71 -11.79
N GLY A 58 2.34 21.02 -10.51
CA GLY A 58 3.50 21.68 -9.91
C GLY A 58 3.61 21.47 -8.40
N ASP A 59 4.58 22.17 -7.81
CA ASP A 59 4.76 22.24 -6.37
C ASP A 59 4.55 23.69 -5.92
N ALA A 60 3.73 23.88 -4.88
CA ALA A 60 3.61 25.17 -4.21
C ALA A 60 4.94 25.51 -3.52
N GLN A 61 5.37 26.76 -3.69
CA GLN A 61 6.60 27.32 -3.11
C GLN A 61 6.31 28.41 -2.08
N LYS A 62 5.19 29.13 -2.25
CA LYS A 62 4.74 30.19 -1.35
C LYS A 62 3.26 30.01 -1.04
N ILE A 63 2.91 30.16 0.23
CA ILE A 63 1.54 30.13 0.73
C ILE A 63 1.30 31.49 1.39
N GLU A 64 0.33 32.26 0.89
CA GLU A 64 0.06 33.63 1.37
C GLU A 64 -0.99 33.66 2.48
N SER A 65 -2.01 32.81 2.37
CA SER A 65 -3.05 32.59 3.36
C SER A 65 -3.01 31.12 3.83
N PRO A 66 -2.09 30.75 4.74
CA PRO A 66 -2.00 29.37 5.19
C PRO A 66 -3.27 28.96 5.92
N ASP A 67 -3.74 27.75 5.65
CA ASP A 67 -4.87 27.16 6.36
C ASP A 67 -4.53 26.92 7.84
N VAL A 68 -5.54 26.94 8.71
CA VAL A 68 -5.36 26.74 10.15
C VAL A 68 -4.79 25.37 10.50
N ASP A 69 -5.05 24.35 9.68
CA ASP A 69 -4.53 23.00 9.84
C ASP A 69 -3.18 22.80 9.13
N ARG A 70 -2.59 23.84 8.52
CA ARG A 70 -1.22 23.76 7.98
C ARG A 70 -0.21 23.66 9.11
N ILE A 71 0.69 22.68 9.01
CA ILE A 71 1.82 22.51 9.92
C ILE A 71 3.14 22.53 9.16
N LEU A 72 4.24 22.78 9.88
CA LEU A 72 5.58 22.63 9.33
C LEU A 72 5.89 21.12 9.15
N PRO A 73 6.25 20.66 7.93
CA PRO A 73 6.64 19.28 7.70
C PRO A 73 7.85 18.87 8.55
N PRO A 74 7.79 17.76 9.30
CA PRO A 74 8.95 17.28 10.08
C PRO A 74 10.12 16.82 9.20
N CYS A 75 9.85 16.28 8.01
CA CYS A 75 10.89 15.87 7.07
C CYS A 75 11.43 17.09 6.29
N SER A 76 12.73 17.35 6.42
CA SER A 76 13.42 18.47 5.77
C SER A 76 13.34 18.47 4.24
N VAL A 77 13.13 17.29 3.64
CA VAL A 77 13.03 17.13 2.17
C VAL A 77 11.60 16.90 1.67
N PHE A 78 10.58 17.06 2.53
CA PHE A 78 9.18 16.81 2.19
C PHE A 78 8.73 17.54 0.92
N SER A 79 9.10 18.82 0.79
CA SER A 79 8.67 19.67 -0.32
C SER A 79 9.10 19.16 -1.70
N ARG A 80 10.18 18.36 -1.77
CA ARG A 80 10.75 17.80 -3.01
C ARG A 80 10.48 16.31 -3.17
N CYS A 81 10.35 15.57 -2.07
CA CYS A 81 10.24 14.12 -2.09
C CYS A 81 8.90 13.65 -2.65
N GLY A 82 8.94 12.64 -3.53
CA GLY A 82 7.76 12.04 -4.15
C GLY A 82 6.94 11.12 -3.22
N ALA A 83 7.47 10.76 -2.05
CA ALA A 83 6.96 9.65 -1.25
C ALA A 83 5.85 10.01 -0.24
N CYS A 84 5.81 11.25 0.26
CA CYS A 84 4.80 11.71 1.22
C CYS A 84 3.98 12.85 0.61
N ASN A 85 2.73 12.99 1.03
CA ASN A 85 1.77 13.95 0.49
C ASN A 85 1.26 14.93 1.57
N PHE A 86 1.20 14.53 2.85
CA PHE A 86 0.45 15.26 3.88
C PHE A 86 1.26 15.69 5.10
N GLN A 87 2.60 15.74 5.03
CA GLN A 87 3.37 16.22 6.20
C GLN A 87 3.12 17.70 6.53
N HIS A 88 2.58 18.47 5.59
CA HIS A 88 2.18 19.86 5.78
C HIS A 88 0.74 20.03 6.32
N LEU A 89 0.00 18.93 6.51
CA LEU A 89 -1.38 18.91 6.98
C LEU A 89 -1.47 18.30 8.38
N ALA A 90 -2.25 18.94 9.27
CA ALA A 90 -2.46 18.45 10.62
C ALA A 90 -2.99 17.00 10.59
N PRO A 91 -2.49 16.12 11.48
CA PRO A 91 -2.84 14.70 11.45
C PRO A 91 -4.34 14.39 11.49
N LYS A 92 -5.10 15.12 12.29
CA LYS A 92 -6.56 14.94 12.37
C LYS A 92 -7.25 15.27 11.04
N SER A 93 -6.75 16.27 10.33
CA SER A 93 -7.31 16.77 9.08
C SER A 93 -6.96 15.84 7.91
N GLU A 94 -5.76 15.26 7.93
CA GLU A 94 -5.39 14.16 7.04
C GLU A 94 -6.38 12.99 7.15
N LEU A 95 -6.68 12.53 8.37
CA LEU A 95 -7.61 11.41 8.58
C LEU A 95 -9.04 11.74 8.12
N ARG A 96 -9.51 12.96 8.42
CA ARG A 96 -10.81 13.44 7.93
C ARG A 96 -10.86 13.42 6.41
N PHE A 97 -9.80 13.89 5.75
CA PHE A 97 -9.70 13.91 4.29
C PHE A 97 -9.67 12.48 3.70
N LYS A 98 -8.89 11.56 4.26
CA LYS A 98 -8.87 10.15 3.81
C LYS A 98 -10.25 9.50 3.94
N GLN A 99 -10.94 9.75 5.05
CA GLN A 99 -12.28 9.24 5.28
C GLN A 99 -13.31 9.84 4.33
N SER A 100 -13.29 11.16 4.11
CA SER A 100 -14.23 11.81 3.19
C SER A 100 -14.08 11.29 1.76
N GLN A 101 -12.85 11.03 1.30
CA GLN A 101 -12.61 10.47 -0.03
C GLN A 101 -13.33 9.13 -0.25
N VAL A 102 -13.24 8.21 0.72
CA VAL A 102 -13.93 6.90 0.60
C VAL A 102 -15.44 7.09 0.55
N LEU A 103 -15.99 7.94 1.42
CA LEU A 103 -17.42 8.19 1.49
C LEU A 103 -17.96 8.89 0.24
N ASP A 104 -17.23 9.85 -0.31
CA ASP A 104 -17.61 10.56 -1.53
C ASP A 104 -17.58 9.63 -2.75
N LEU A 105 -16.59 8.74 -2.84
CA LEU A 105 -16.52 7.72 -3.90
C LEU A 105 -17.68 6.71 -3.80
N LEU A 106 -17.97 6.20 -2.60
CA LEU A 106 -19.12 5.32 -2.38
C LEU A 106 -20.44 6.00 -2.77
N ARG A 107 -20.63 7.27 -2.37
CA ARG A 107 -21.83 8.04 -2.70
C ARG A 107 -21.99 8.21 -4.22
N ARG A 108 -20.91 8.44 -4.97
CA ARG A 108 -20.94 8.55 -6.44
C ARG A 108 -21.36 7.24 -7.11
N GLU A 109 -20.99 6.11 -6.51
CA GLU A 109 -21.39 4.77 -6.96
C GLU A 109 -22.79 4.36 -6.43
N GLY A 110 -23.51 5.25 -5.75
CA GLY A 110 -24.85 5.00 -5.20
C GLY A 110 -24.86 4.07 -3.99
N VAL A 111 -23.72 3.86 -3.33
CA VAL A 111 -23.58 3.00 -2.16
C VAL A 111 -23.54 3.86 -0.90
N VAL A 112 -24.42 3.57 0.06
CA VAL A 112 -24.48 4.28 1.35
C VAL A 112 -24.24 3.29 2.48
N PRO A 113 -23.20 3.48 3.31
CA PRO A 113 -22.95 2.61 4.46
C PRO A 113 -23.99 2.83 5.56
N GLN A 114 -24.34 1.78 6.32
CA GLN A 114 -25.19 1.93 7.52
C GLN A 114 -24.43 2.60 8.66
N ARG A 115 -23.14 2.29 8.80
CA ARG A 115 -22.26 2.89 9.82
C ARG A 115 -20.92 3.30 9.23
N VAL A 116 -20.39 4.39 9.74
CA VAL A 116 -19.03 4.85 9.45
C VAL A 116 -18.18 4.69 10.70
N ARG A 117 -17.19 3.80 10.62
CA ARG A 117 -16.23 3.53 11.70
C ARG A 117 -15.28 4.73 11.86
N ARG A 118 -14.86 5.00 13.11
CA ARG A 118 -13.77 5.96 13.37
C ARG A 118 -12.46 5.48 12.73
N PRO A 119 -11.67 6.35 12.06
CA PRO A 119 -10.42 5.94 11.46
C PRO A 119 -9.47 5.28 12.47
N VAL A 120 -8.84 4.17 12.08
CA VAL A 120 -7.83 3.46 12.87
C VAL A 120 -6.45 4.02 12.53
N THR A 121 -5.67 4.37 13.54
CA THR A 121 -4.41 5.11 13.38
C THR A 121 -3.26 4.43 14.12
N SER A 122 -2.03 4.74 13.70
CA SER A 122 -0.79 4.34 14.35
C SER A 122 0.11 5.57 14.56
N PRO A 123 1.31 5.42 15.18
CA PRO A 123 2.33 6.46 15.08
C PRO A 123 2.55 6.91 13.63
N LEU A 124 2.77 8.21 13.44
CA LEU A 124 2.86 8.85 12.11
C LEU A 124 4.20 8.61 11.40
N PHE A 125 5.19 8.15 12.16
CA PHE A 125 6.60 8.02 11.80
C PHE A 125 7.13 6.70 12.35
N GLY A 126 8.23 6.20 11.81
CA GLY A 126 8.83 4.93 12.25
C GLY A 126 8.03 3.68 11.89
N TYR A 127 6.93 3.81 11.16
CA TYR A 127 5.97 2.70 10.95
C TYR A 127 6.33 1.82 9.76
N ARG A 128 7.04 2.36 8.75
CA ARG A 128 7.20 1.71 7.44
C ARG A 128 8.35 0.71 7.46
N ARG A 129 8.00 -0.57 7.56
CA ARG A 129 8.95 -1.69 7.63
C ARG A 129 9.48 -2.19 6.29
N LYS A 130 8.97 -1.70 5.16
CA LYS A 130 9.48 -2.04 3.82
C LYS A 130 9.53 -0.84 2.88
N ALA A 131 10.62 -0.74 2.12
CA ALA A 131 10.78 0.26 1.07
C ALA A 131 11.76 -0.19 -0.01
N ARG A 132 11.64 0.42 -1.18
CA ARG A 132 12.64 0.35 -2.25
C ARG A 132 13.30 1.71 -2.39
N LEU A 133 14.58 1.78 -2.09
CA LEU A 133 15.39 2.98 -2.21
C LEU A 133 16.07 2.97 -3.58
N GLY A 134 15.87 4.04 -4.35
CA GLY A 134 16.58 4.26 -5.61
C GLY A 134 17.98 4.81 -5.34
N ILE A 135 18.91 4.43 -6.21
CA ILE A 135 20.29 4.85 -6.15
C ILE A 135 20.68 5.52 -7.46
N ARG A 136 21.42 6.62 -7.37
CA ARG A 136 21.93 7.32 -8.54
C ARG A 136 23.29 7.94 -8.24
N LYS A 137 24.28 7.69 -9.10
CA LYS A 137 25.53 8.47 -9.14
C LYS A 137 25.39 9.64 -10.12
N VAL A 138 25.82 10.83 -9.72
CA VAL A 138 25.94 12.02 -10.58
C VAL A 138 27.28 12.68 -10.29
N GLY A 139 28.21 12.65 -11.24
CA GLY A 139 29.60 13.02 -10.99
C GLY A 139 30.19 12.14 -9.89
N GLU A 140 30.78 12.73 -8.86
CA GLU A 140 31.34 12.03 -7.69
C GLU A 140 30.31 11.77 -6.57
N GLN A 141 29.09 12.30 -6.70
CA GLN A 141 28.07 12.16 -5.65
C GLN A 141 27.17 10.94 -5.90
N VAL A 142 26.91 10.18 -4.85
CA VAL A 142 25.91 9.11 -4.82
C VAL A 142 24.71 9.56 -4.00
N PHE A 143 23.52 9.34 -4.55
CA PHE A 143 22.24 9.57 -3.89
C PHE A 143 21.59 8.23 -3.59
N VAL A 144 21.05 8.09 -2.38
CA VAL A 144 20.27 6.94 -1.93
C VAL A 144 18.99 7.47 -1.30
N GLY A 145 17.83 7.04 -1.79
CA GLY A 145 16.56 7.54 -1.26
C GLY A 145 15.38 7.33 -2.19
N PHE A 146 14.37 8.18 -2.04
CA PHE A 146 13.19 8.17 -2.91
C PHE A 146 13.35 9.12 -4.10
N ARG A 147 12.51 8.93 -5.12
CA ARG A 147 12.45 9.82 -6.27
C ARG A 147 11.86 11.18 -5.89
N GLU A 148 12.36 12.22 -6.54
CA GLU A 148 11.77 13.55 -6.50
C GLU A 148 10.37 13.56 -7.14
N ALA A 149 9.53 14.49 -6.71
CA ALA A 149 8.30 14.82 -7.38
C ALA A 149 8.55 15.21 -8.84
N PHE A 150 7.74 14.69 -9.78
CA PHE A 150 7.78 15.05 -11.20
C PHE A 150 9.14 14.86 -11.90
N SER A 151 10.05 14.05 -11.34
CA SER A 151 11.43 13.94 -11.77
C SER A 151 11.95 12.51 -11.62
N GLY A 152 12.87 12.11 -12.49
CA GLY A 152 13.58 10.83 -12.38
C GLY A 152 14.74 10.85 -11.38
N ARG A 153 15.07 12.02 -10.80
CA ARG A 153 16.17 12.18 -9.84
C ARG A 153 15.83 11.59 -8.48
N ILE A 154 16.87 11.20 -7.75
CA ILE A 154 16.77 10.79 -6.35
C ILE A 154 16.95 12.02 -5.46
N VAL A 155 16.11 12.15 -4.44
CA VAL A 155 16.19 13.22 -3.45
C VAL A 155 17.46 13.03 -2.63
N ASP A 156 18.22 14.10 -2.43
CA ASP A 156 19.29 14.10 -1.44
C ASP A 156 18.69 14.13 -0.03
N MET A 157 18.49 12.95 0.54
CA MET A 157 17.90 12.78 1.87
C MET A 157 18.88 12.15 2.84
N GLN A 158 19.00 12.73 4.03
CA GLN A 158 19.86 12.22 5.09
C GLN A 158 19.16 11.18 5.97
N GLU A 159 17.84 11.30 6.08
CA GLU A 159 16.99 10.45 6.89
C GLU A 159 15.59 10.35 6.27
N CYS A 160 14.82 9.35 6.70
CA CYS A 160 13.41 9.22 6.34
C CYS A 160 12.57 8.94 7.59
N PRO A 161 11.86 9.94 8.13
CA PRO A 161 11.11 9.77 9.38
C PRO A 161 10.02 8.70 9.33
N VAL A 162 9.49 8.36 8.15
CA VAL A 162 8.43 7.33 8.04
C VAL A 162 8.97 5.90 8.06
N LEU A 163 10.25 5.67 7.72
CA LEU A 163 10.86 4.35 7.75
C LEU A 163 11.08 3.88 9.19
N ASP A 164 11.02 2.56 9.40
CA ASP A 164 11.54 1.93 10.63
C ASP A 164 12.91 2.53 10.97
N PRO A 165 13.15 2.98 12.22
CA PRO A 165 14.38 3.66 12.60
C PRO A 165 15.66 2.87 12.27
N ARG A 166 15.62 1.54 12.33
CA ARG A 166 16.75 0.67 11.98
C ARG A 166 17.08 0.78 10.48
N LEU A 167 16.05 0.86 9.63
CA LEU A 167 16.21 1.04 8.19
C LEU A 167 16.56 2.48 7.83
N ALA A 168 16.01 3.47 8.54
CA ALA A 168 16.31 4.88 8.33
C ALA A 168 17.80 5.18 8.62
N ALA A 169 18.36 4.56 9.67
CA ALA A 169 19.76 4.69 10.06
C ALA A 169 20.74 4.17 8.99
N LEU A 170 20.30 3.30 8.07
CA LEU A 170 21.11 2.73 7.00
C LEU A 170 21.29 3.65 5.79
N ILE A 171 20.49 4.70 5.62
CA ILE A 171 20.50 5.54 4.40
C ILE A 171 21.89 6.15 4.14
N LYS A 172 22.48 6.80 5.14
CA LYS A 172 23.79 7.44 5.01
C LYS A 172 24.93 6.41 4.88
N PRO A 173 25.04 5.38 5.75
CA PRO A 173 26.05 4.33 5.60
C PRO A 173 25.99 3.61 4.24
N LEU A 174 24.78 3.34 3.72
CA LEU A 174 24.63 2.75 2.39
C LEU A 174 25.14 3.68 1.30
N ARG A 175 24.85 4.98 1.38
CA ARG A 175 25.36 5.98 0.45
C ARG A 175 26.89 5.97 0.40
N GLU A 176 27.53 5.94 1.56
CA GLU A 176 28.99 5.92 1.70
C GLU A 176 29.58 4.61 1.16
N ALA A 177 28.98 3.46 1.51
CA ALA A 177 29.42 2.16 1.01
C ALA A 177 29.26 2.04 -0.52
N ILE A 178 28.14 2.50 -1.08
CA ILE A 178 27.95 2.50 -2.54
C ILE A 178 28.98 3.40 -3.20
N ALA A 179 29.21 4.62 -2.68
CA ALA A 179 30.20 5.54 -3.23
C ALA A 179 31.63 4.97 -3.20
N ALA A 180 31.97 4.16 -2.19
CA ALA A 180 33.26 3.51 -2.08
C ALA A 180 33.37 2.19 -2.87
N SER A 181 32.25 1.64 -3.38
CA SER A 181 32.28 0.42 -4.18
C SER A 181 32.98 0.63 -5.52
N SER A 182 33.42 -0.46 -6.15
CA SER A 182 34.03 -0.44 -7.48
C SER A 182 33.04 -0.16 -8.62
N ILE A 183 31.73 -0.29 -8.36
CA ILE A 183 30.65 -0.17 -9.37
C ILE A 183 29.47 0.74 -8.92
N PRO A 184 29.73 1.96 -8.42
CA PRO A 184 28.74 2.81 -7.75
C PRO A 184 27.56 3.24 -8.66
N ASP A 185 27.75 3.22 -9.97
CA ASP A 185 26.74 3.54 -10.99
C ASP A 185 25.94 2.32 -11.47
N GLN A 186 26.36 1.10 -11.12
CA GLN A 186 25.72 -0.16 -11.50
C GLN A 186 24.91 -0.79 -10.37
N ILE A 187 24.67 -0.05 -9.28
CA ILE A 187 23.80 -0.44 -8.17
C ILE A 187 22.56 0.46 -8.23
N PRO A 188 21.48 0.08 -8.94
CA PRO A 188 20.35 0.99 -9.20
C PRO A 188 19.37 1.14 -8.03
N GLN A 189 19.31 0.16 -7.12
CA GLN A 189 18.36 0.17 -6.01
C GLN A 189 18.77 -0.77 -4.88
N ILE A 190 18.21 -0.51 -3.70
CA ILE A 190 18.21 -1.42 -2.56
C ILE A 190 16.78 -1.60 -2.08
N GLU A 191 16.36 -2.83 -1.86
CA GLU A 191 15.15 -3.11 -1.08
C GLU A 191 15.52 -3.28 0.38
N VAL A 192 14.76 -2.63 1.25
CA VAL A 192 14.92 -2.69 2.69
C VAL A 192 13.66 -3.28 3.30
N ALA A 193 13.83 -4.24 4.21
CA ALA A 193 12.74 -4.89 4.91
C ALA A 193 13.07 -5.07 6.38
N ALA A 194 12.07 -4.97 7.23
CA ALA A 194 12.16 -5.20 8.66
C ALA A 194 11.04 -6.15 9.11
N GLY A 195 11.44 -7.21 9.80
CA GLY A 195 10.58 -7.94 10.72
C GLY A 195 10.52 -7.23 12.08
N ASP A 196 9.94 -7.90 13.07
CA ASP A 196 9.87 -7.36 14.43
C ASP A 196 11.29 -7.22 15.01
N ASP A 197 12.11 -8.28 14.91
CA ASP A 197 13.43 -8.32 15.55
C ASP A 197 14.63 -8.17 14.59
N SER A 198 14.42 -8.33 13.28
CA SER A 198 15.48 -8.36 12.28
C SER A 198 15.21 -7.46 11.08
N THR A 199 16.26 -7.10 10.35
CA THR A 199 16.17 -6.35 9.09
C THR A 199 16.92 -7.06 7.98
N ALA A 200 16.58 -6.75 6.73
CA ALA A 200 17.24 -7.27 5.55
C ALA A 200 17.41 -6.18 4.48
N LEU A 201 18.49 -6.33 3.71
CA LEU A 201 18.85 -5.52 2.56
C LEU A 201 18.96 -6.42 1.34
N VAL A 202 18.33 -6.04 0.24
CA VAL A 202 18.50 -6.67 -1.07
C VAL A 202 19.17 -5.67 -2.00
N LEU A 203 20.46 -5.87 -2.24
CA LEU A 203 21.29 -5.04 -3.09
C LEU A 203 21.16 -5.51 -4.55
N ARG A 204 20.47 -4.72 -5.39
CA ARG A 204 20.44 -4.97 -6.84
C ARG A 204 21.71 -4.45 -7.47
N HIS A 205 22.40 -5.28 -8.24
CA HIS A 205 23.62 -4.90 -8.94
C HIS A 205 23.60 -5.42 -10.38
N LEU A 206 24.10 -4.61 -11.33
CA LEU A 206 24.08 -4.89 -12.76
C LEU A 206 25.43 -5.42 -13.29
N ALA A 207 26.47 -5.40 -12.45
CA ALA A 207 27.79 -5.94 -12.71
C ALA A 207 28.26 -6.74 -11.48
N PRO A 208 29.18 -7.71 -11.64
CA PRO A 208 29.73 -8.46 -10.50
C PRO A 208 30.39 -7.56 -9.46
N LEU A 209 30.17 -7.87 -8.18
CA LEU A 209 30.85 -7.22 -7.07
C LEU A 209 32.25 -7.81 -6.88
N SER A 210 33.25 -6.96 -6.63
CA SER A 210 34.61 -7.41 -6.30
C SER A 210 34.67 -7.99 -4.89
N ALA A 211 35.77 -8.67 -4.53
CA ALA A 211 35.99 -9.14 -3.16
C ALA A 211 35.99 -7.99 -2.14
N GLY A 212 36.53 -6.82 -2.52
CA GLY A 212 36.50 -5.62 -1.69
C GLY A 212 35.09 -5.06 -1.47
N ASP A 213 34.25 -5.08 -2.51
CA ASP A 213 32.84 -4.68 -2.38
C ASP A 213 32.07 -5.64 -1.48
N MET A 214 32.32 -6.95 -1.63
CA MET A 214 31.69 -7.96 -0.77
C MET A 214 32.06 -7.77 0.69
N GLN A 215 33.32 -7.47 1.00
CA GLN A 215 33.78 -7.16 2.36
C GLN A 215 33.13 -5.88 2.89
N LEU A 216 33.03 -4.84 2.06
CA LEU A 216 32.41 -3.57 2.40
C LEU A 216 30.94 -3.73 2.80
N PHE A 217 30.14 -4.40 1.97
CA PHE A 217 28.71 -4.58 2.25
C PHE A 217 28.46 -5.60 3.37
N SER A 218 29.28 -6.65 3.48
CA SER A 218 29.17 -7.62 4.58
C SER A 218 29.52 -6.98 5.93
N GLY A 219 30.57 -6.15 5.99
CA GLY A 219 30.93 -5.41 7.19
C GLY A 219 29.83 -4.43 7.63
N LEU A 220 29.18 -3.76 6.67
CA LEU A 220 28.00 -2.95 6.95
C LEU A 220 26.86 -3.80 7.51
N ALA A 221 26.60 -4.97 6.91
CA ALA A 221 25.54 -5.86 7.33
C ALA A 221 25.74 -6.35 8.78
N GLU A 222 26.97 -6.69 9.15
CA GLU A 222 27.37 -7.07 10.50
C GLU A 222 27.22 -5.90 11.49
N GLN A 223 27.74 -4.72 11.15
CA GLN A 223 27.67 -3.53 11.99
C GLN A 223 26.23 -3.17 12.37
N PHE A 224 25.31 -3.27 11.41
CA PHE A 224 23.90 -2.93 11.60
C PHE A 224 23.02 -4.14 11.93
N ARG A 225 23.61 -5.34 12.10
CA ARG A 225 22.91 -6.60 12.38
C ARG A 225 21.77 -6.87 11.41
N THR A 226 21.98 -6.55 10.14
CA THR A 226 21.00 -6.76 9.06
C THR A 226 21.41 -7.94 8.19
N SER A 227 20.43 -8.65 7.65
CA SER A 227 20.65 -9.67 6.63
C SER A 227 21.02 -9.01 5.30
N LEU A 228 22.06 -9.49 4.61
CA LEU A 228 22.47 -8.99 3.31
C LEU A 228 22.15 -10.02 2.22
N TRP A 229 21.44 -9.55 1.22
CA TRP A 229 21.08 -10.28 0.02
C TRP A 229 21.58 -9.54 -1.21
N LEU A 230 22.00 -10.28 -2.23
CA LEU A 230 22.32 -9.75 -3.54
C LEU A 230 21.23 -10.12 -4.54
N GLN A 231 20.97 -9.24 -5.50
CA GLN A 231 20.09 -9.49 -6.64
C GLN A 231 20.86 -9.19 -7.94
N PRO A 232 21.58 -10.18 -8.51
CA PRO A 232 22.33 -10.04 -9.75
C PRO A 232 21.44 -9.99 -11.01
N GLY A 233 20.18 -10.39 -10.91
CA GLY A 233 19.26 -10.53 -12.05
C GLY A 233 17.81 -10.15 -11.75
N GLY A 234 16.87 -11.02 -12.14
CA GLY A 234 15.43 -10.84 -11.87
C GLY A 234 15.07 -10.97 -10.38
N PRO A 235 13.78 -10.79 -10.02
CA PRO A 235 13.28 -10.97 -8.65
C PRO A 235 13.72 -12.28 -7.99
N ASP A 236 13.71 -13.38 -8.74
CA ASP A 236 14.04 -14.73 -8.22
C ASP A 236 15.55 -14.99 -8.09
N SER A 237 16.41 -14.04 -8.47
CA SER A 237 17.87 -14.21 -8.40
C SER A 237 18.46 -13.92 -7.03
N ILE A 238 17.64 -13.62 -6.03
CA ILE A 238 18.16 -13.21 -4.72
C ILE A 238 18.94 -14.31 -4.03
N VAL A 239 20.08 -13.95 -3.45
CA VAL A 239 20.92 -14.87 -2.67
C VAL A 239 21.35 -14.20 -1.37
N HIS A 240 21.18 -14.89 -0.26
CA HIS A 240 21.69 -14.46 1.04
C HIS A 240 23.21 -14.67 1.06
N VAL A 241 23.96 -13.66 1.48
CA VAL A 241 25.44 -13.69 1.40
C VAL A 241 26.13 -13.37 2.72
N ALA A 242 25.50 -12.62 3.62
CA ALA A 242 26.11 -12.21 4.89
C ALA A 242 25.08 -11.71 5.91
N GLY A 243 25.55 -11.46 7.13
CA GLY A 243 24.79 -10.79 8.18
C GLY A 243 23.81 -11.70 8.92
N ALA A 244 22.73 -11.11 9.43
CA ALA A 244 21.74 -11.80 10.23
C ALA A 244 20.95 -12.88 9.45
N SER A 245 20.11 -13.62 10.19
CA SER A 245 19.23 -14.66 9.64
C SER A 245 18.54 -14.22 8.34
N PRO A 246 18.50 -15.09 7.31
CA PRO A 246 17.81 -14.79 6.05
C PRO A 246 16.29 -14.66 6.23
N VAL A 247 15.73 -15.30 7.26
CA VAL A 247 14.29 -15.28 7.52
C VAL A 247 13.93 -14.10 8.40
N LEU A 248 13.02 -13.25 7.91
CA LEU A 248 12.36 -12.22 8.70
C LEU A 248 11.08 -12.79 9.32
N SER A 249 10.63 -12.19 10.41
CA SER A 249 9.37 -12.57 11.04
C SER A 249 8.61 -11.39 11.63
N TYR A 250 7.29 -11.52 11.75
CA TYR A 250 6.48 -10.62 12.56
C TYR A 250 5.37 -11.39 13.29
N GLY A 251 5.04 -10.94 14.49
CA GLY A 251 4.02 -11.53 15.33
C GLY A 251 2.64 -10.91 15.15
N ASN A 252 1.62 -11.72 15.38
CA ASN A 252 0.27 -11.27 15.71
C ASN A 252 -0.12 -11.87 17.08
N PRO A 253 0.22 -11.18 18.18
CA PRO A 253 0.07 -11.73 19.54
C PRO A 253 -1.39 -11.97 19.94
N ASP A 254 -2.35 -11.23 19.37
CA ASP A 254 -3.77 -11.39 19.67
C ASP A 254 -4.32 -12.76 19.27
N PHE A 255 -3.64 -13.42 18.32
CA PHE A 255 -3.94 -14.78 17.85
C PHE A 255 -2.80 -15.76 18.12
N GLY A 256 -1.76 -15.35 18.87
CA GLY A 256 -0.57 -16.17 19.12
C GLY A 256 0.08 -16.68 17.83
N LEU A 257 0.15 -15.84 16.80
CA LEU A 257 0.73 -16.20 15.50
C LEU A 257 2.10 -15.57 15.30
N LEU A 258 2.95 -16.28 14.57
CA LEU A 258 4.21 -15.76 14.05
C LEU A 258 4.29 -16.06 12.55
N PHE A 259 4.49 -15.03 11.75
CA PHE A 259 4.65 -15.16 10.31
C PHE A 259 6.11 -15.03 9.94
N GLN A 260 6.64 -16.00 9.21
CA GLN A 260 7.94 -15.94 8.58
C GLN A 260 7.79 -15.47 7.14
N PHE A 261 8.77 -14.70 6.66
CA PHE A 261 8.81 -14.17 5.30
C PHE A 261 10.25 -13.81 4.89
N GLY A 262 10.49 -13.77 3.59
CA GLY A 262 11.72 -13.32 2.97
C GLY A 262 11.72 -11.82 2.69
N PRO A 263 12.88 -11.25 2.33
CA PRO A 263 13.03 -9.80 2.18
C PRO A 263 12.25 -9.20 1.01
N LEU A 264 11.89 -9.97 0.00
CA LEU A 264 11.08 -9.53 -1.15
C LEU A 264 9.58 -9.83 -1.01
N ASP A 265 9.18 -10.71 -0.07
CA ASP A 265 7.78 -11.11 0.08
C ASP A 265 6.87 -9.93 0.48
N PHE A 266 5.65 -9.92 -0.05
CA PHE A 266 4.70 -8.88 0.31
C PHE A 266 4.23 -9.06 1.76
N VAL A 267 4.38 -7.99 2.55
CA VAL A 267 3.79 -7.86 3.88
C VAL A 267 3.25 -6.44 4.02
N GLN A 268 2.20 -6.28 4.83
CA GLN A 268 1.64 -4.96 5.12
C GLN A 268 2.71 -4.05 5.73
N VAL A 269 2.89 -2.81 5.26
CA VAL A 269 4.06 -2.02 5.65
C VAL A 269 4.00 -1.45 7.07
N ASN A 270 2.82 -1.42 7.69
CA ASN A 270 2.58 -0.88 9.02
C ASN A 270 2.01 -1.99 9.92
N SER A 271 2.84 -2.53 10.82
CA SER A 271 2.48 -3.69 11.64
C SER A 271 1.34 -3.39 12.62
N ALA A 272 1.30 -2.18 13.19
CA ALA A 272 0.25 -1.79 14.14
C ALA A 272 -1.13 -1.72 13.45
N ILE A 273 -1.20 -1.13 12.26
CA ILE A 273 -2.43 -1.09 11.48
C ILE A 273 -2.82 -2.47 10.97
N ASN A 274 -1.85 -3.28 10.51
CA ASN A 274 -2.11 -4.65 10.08
C ASN A 274 -2.77 -5.49 11.17
N ARG A 275 -2.28 -5.41 12.42
CA ARG A 275 -2.89 -6.13 13.55
C ARG A 275 -4.34 -5.70 13.77
N ALA A 276 -4.60 -4.40 13.80
CA ALA A 276 -5.97 -3.88 13.97
C ALA A 276 -6.90 -4.28 12.81
N LEU A 277 -6.37 -4.34 11.58
CA LEU A 277 -7.08 -4.77 10.39
C LEU A 277 -7.48 -6.24 10.49
N VAL A 278 -6.52 -7.12 10.83
CA VAL A 278 -6.76 -8.56 11.04
C VAL A 278 -7.75 -8.80 12.18
N GLN A 279 -7.58 -8.14 13.32
CA GLN A 279 -8.54 -8.21 14.43
C GLN A 279 -9.96 -7.83 13.99
N SER A 280 -10.10 -6.75 13.20
CA SER A 280 -11.40 -6.28 12.72
C SER A 280 -12.03 -7.26 11.73
N ALA A 281 -11.24 -7.87 10.84
CA ALA A 281 -11.71 -8.88 9.90
C ALA A 281 -12.18 -10.15 10.63
N VAL A 282 -11.40 -10.66 11.59
CA VAL A 282 -11.77 -11.83 12.40
C VAL A 282 -13.04 -11.55 13.20
N ALA A 283 -13.13 -10.39 13.86
CA ALA A 283 -14.33 -10.02 14.60
C ALA A 283 -15.57 -9.90 13.68
N ALA A 284 -15.39 -9.37 12.47
CA ALA A 284 -16.46 -9.26 11.49
C ALA A 284 -16.93 -10.62 10.95
N LEU A 285 -16.10 -11.66 10.98
CA LEU A 285 -16.43 -13.00 10.47
C LEU A 285 -16.71 -14.02 11.59
N ALA A 286 -16.74 -13.60 12.86
CA ALA A 286 -16.75 -14.50 14.01
C ALA A 286 -17.94 -15.49 14.06
N ASP A 287 -19.12 -15.09 13.57
CA ASP A 287 -20.31 -15.95 13.51
C ASP A 287 -20.45 -16.73 12.18
N CYS A 288 -19.52 -16.57 11.23
CA CYS A 288 -19.50 -17.32 9.97
C CYS A 288 -19.06 -18.79 10.20
N GLY A 289 -19.46 -19.66 9.28
CA GLY A 289 -18.97 -21.03 9.16
C GLY A 289 -17.57 -21.08 8.55
N ASP A 290 -17.42 -21.78 7.42
CA ASP A 290 -16.16 -21.82 6.68
C ASP A 290 -15.93 -20.48 5.97
N VAL A 291 -14.67 -20.06 5.85
CA VAL A 291 -14.29 -18.77 5.24
C VAL A 291 -13.45 -18.98 3.99
N LEU A 292 -13.81 -18.27 2.93
CA LEU A 292 -13.01 -18.13 1.72
C LEU A 292 -12.19 -16.85 1.80
N ASP A 293 -10.86 -16.95 1.71
CA ASP A 293 -9.93 -15.82 1.71
C ASP A 293 -9.32 -15.69 0.31
N LEU A 294 -9.81 -14.73 -0.47
CA LEU A 294 -9.33 -14.49 -1.82
C LEU A 294 -8.27 -13.40 -1.81
N PHE A 295 -7.20 -13.60 -2.59
CA PHE A 295 -5.98 -12.80 -2.57
C PHE A 295 -5.24 -12.94 -1.23
N CYS A 296 -5.19 -14.16 -0.69
CA CYS A 296 -4.78 -14.40 0.69
C CYS A 296 -3.30 -14.12 0.98
N GLY A 297 -2.46 -13.95 -0.07
CA GLY A 297 -1.03 -13.76 0.06
C GLY A 297 -0.39 -14.86 0.91
N LEU A 298 0.39 -14.45 1.92
CA LEU A 298 1.06 -15.37 2.86
C LEU A 298 0.15 -15.90 3.99
N GLY A 299 -1.16 -15.65 3.94
CA GLY A 299 -2.13 -16.09 4.94
C GLY A 299 -2.35 -15.13 6.11
N ASN A 300 -2.14 -13.82 5.91
CA ASN A 300 -2.21 -12.80 6.97
C ASN A 300 -3.56 -12.81 7.72
N PHE A 301 -4.68 -12.93 7.00
CA PHE A 301 -6.01 -13.09 7.58
C PHE A 301 -6.34 -14.56 7.82
N SER A 302 -6.02 -15.42 6.85
CA SER A 302 -6.41 -16.84 6.86
C SER A 302 -5.97 -17.56 8.13
N LEU A 303 -4.74 -17.33 8.60
CA LEU A 303 -4.24 -17.99 9.80
C LEU A 303 -4.89 -17.45 11.09
N ALA A 304 -5.26 -16.17 11.12
CA ALA A 304 -5.97 -15.59 12.27
C ALA A 304 -7.42 -16.10 12.35
N LEU A 305 -8.09 -16.22 11.20
CA LEU A 305 -9.42 -16.85 11.10
C LEU A 305 -9.36 -18.33 11.50
N ALA A 306 -8.35 -19.07 11.04
CA ALA A 306 -8.16 -20.46 11.45
C ALA A 306 -7.92 -20.61 12.96
N ARG A 307 -7.12 -19.72 13.55
CA ARG A 307 -6.93 -19.67 15.01
C ARG A 307 -8.23 -19.37 15.76
N ALA A 308 -9.11 -18.57 15.18
CA ALA A 308 -10.43 -18.27 15.74
C ALA A 308 -11.44 -19.42 15.59
N GLY A 309 -11.06 -20.53 14.93
CA GLY A 309 -11.85 -21.76 14.84
C GLY A 309 -12.51 -22.01 13.49
N HIS A 310 -12.30 -21.15 12.49
CA HIS A 310 -12.83 -21.34 11.15
C HIS A 310 -12.00 -22.37 10.35
N ARG A 311 -12.63 -23.09 9.42
CA ARG A 311 -11.90 -23.70 8.31
C ARG A 311 -11.76 -22.67 7.21
N VAL A 312 -10.55 -22.49 6.69
CA VAL A 312 -10.23 -21.43 5.75
C VAL A 312 -9.65 -21.99 4.45
N SER A 313 -10.24 -21.58 3.33
CA SER A 313 -9.68 -21.82 1.99
C SER A 313 -9.09 -20.51 1.47
N GLY A 314 -7.77 -20.45 1.27
CA GLY A 314 -7.06 -19.29 0.75
C GLY A 314 -6.69 -19.46 -0.72
N LEU A 315 -6.99 -18.49 -1.57
CA LEU A 315 -6.61 -18.49 -2.98
C LEU A 315 -5.72 -17.29 -3.30
N GLU A 316 -4.63 -17.52 -4.01
CA GLU A 316 -3.63 -16.51 -4.35
C GLU A 316 -3.02 -16.81 -5.73
N ALA A 317 -2.70 -15.79 -6.52
CA ALA A 317 -2.13 -15.98 -7.86
C ALA A 317 -0.63 -16.34 -7.83
N GLY A 318 0.08 -15.90 -6.79
CA GLY A 318 1.51 -16.14 -6.62
C GLY A 318 1.84 -17.47 -5.95
N ASP A 319 2.42 -18.42 -6.70
CA ASP A 319 2.95 -19.69 -6.20
C ASP A 319 3.88 -19.56 -4.99
N GLN A 320 4.72 -18.51 -4.96
CA GLN A 320 5.62 -18.25 -3.83
C GLN A 320 4.85 -17.86 -2.57
N ALA A 321 3.79 -17.06 -2.71
CA ALA A 321 2.96 -16.62 -1.60
C ALA A 321 2.12 -17.77 -1.04
N VAL A 322 1.58 -18.65 -1.89
CA VAL A 322 0.88 -19.88 -1.48
C VAL A 322 1.79 -20.79 -0.66
N ARG A 323 2.99 -21.09 -1.17
CA ARG A 323 3.97 -21.89 -0.40
C ARG A 323 4.34 -21.26 0.93
N LEU A 324 4.43 -19.93 0.97
CA LEU A 324 4.70 -19.20 2.23
C LEU A 324 3.52 -19.27 3.19
N ALA A 325 2.28 -19.24 2.68
CA ALA A 325 1.08 -19.42 3.48
C ALA A 325 0.99 -20.82 4.08
N GLU A 326 1.27 -21.86 3.29
CA GLU A 326 1.34 -23.25 3.74
C GLU A 326 2.43 -23.45 4.80
N HIS A 327 3.62 -22.87 4.56
CA HIS A 327 4.72 -22.88 5.52
C HIS A 327 4.31 -22.21 6.84
N ASN A 328 3.72 -21.01 6.78
CA ASN A 328 3.25 -20.31 7.97
C ASN A 328 2.11 -21.07 8.67
N ALA A 329 1.22 -21.73 7.95
CA ALA A 329 0.18 -22.57 8.53
C ALA A 329 0.78 -23.75 9.31
N ALA A 330 1.74 -24.46 8.70
CA ALA A 330 2.45 -25.56 9.36
C ALA A 330 3.23 -25.07 10.58
N PHE A 331 3.94 -23.95 10.45
CA PHE A 331 4.70 -23.33 11.54
C PHE A 331 3.82 -22.95 12.74
N ASN A 332 2.59 -22.51 12.49
CA ASN A 332 1.64 -22.13 13.54
C ASN A 332 0.72 -23.28 13.99
N GLY A 333 0.88 -24.49 13.44
CA GLY A 333 0.08 -25.67 13.76
C GLY A 333 -1.37 -25.61 13.25
N LEU A 334 -1.61 -24.92 12.13
CA LEU A 334 -2.94 -24.63 11.59
C LEU A 334 -3.27 -25.37 10.29
N SER A 335 -2.37 -26.22 9.77
CA SER A 335 -2.55 -26.92 8.50
C SER A 335 -3.84 -27.73 8.39
N ALA A 336 -4.38 -28.25 9.50
CA ALA A 336 -5.64 -29.00 9.49
C ALA A 336 -6.89 -28.12 9.27
N LEU A 337 -6.77 -26.81 9.52
CA LEU A 337 -7.84 -25.84 9.41
C LEU A 337 -7.71 -24.94 8.17
N THR A 338 -6.59 -25.02 7.45
CA THR A 338 -6.31 -24.14 6.30
C THR A 338 -5.97 -24.96 5.07
N ARG A 339 -6.50 -24.56 3.91
CA ARG A 339 -6.07 -25.03 2.60
C ARG A 339 -5.71 -23.83 1.75
N PHE A 340 -4.57 -23.87 1.06
CA PHE A 340 -4.15 -22.82 0.13
C PHE A 340 -4.05 -23.37 -1.29
N GLU A 341 -4.37 -22.55 -2.28
CA GLU A 341 -4.32 -22.94 -3.68
C GLU A 341 -3.86 -21.77 -4.56
N THR A 342 -3.00 -22.08 -5.55
CA THR A 342 -2.63 -21.11 -6.57
C THR A 342 -3.77 -20.98 -7.59
N ALA A 343 -4.34 -19.77 -7.70
CA ALA A 343 -5.39 -19.49 -8.67
C ALA A 343 -5.31 -18.05 -9.20
N ASP A 344 -5.39 -17.90 -10.52
CA ASP A 344 -5.64 -16.59 -11.14
C ASP A 344 -7.13 -16.24 -11.01
N LEU A 345 -7.44 -15.44 -10.00
CA LEU A 345 -8.81 -15.01 -9.68
C LEU A 345 -9.42 -14.07 -10.75
N TYR A 346 -8.60 -13.50 -11.64
CA TYR A 346 -9.10 -12.71 -12.77
C TYR A 346 -9.30 -13.54 -14.04
N GLY A 347 -8.72 -14.75 -14.09
CA GLY A 347 -8.81 -15.68 -15.20
C GLY A 347 -9.86 -16.78 -15.00
N PRO A 348 -9.77 -17.87 -15.80
CA PRO A 348 -10.74 -18.97 -15.79
C PRO A 348 -10.93 -19.67 -14.44
N ALA A 349 -9.88 -19.69 -13.60
CA ALA A 349 -9.97 -20.26 -12.26
C ALA A 349 -10.93 -19.44 -11.38
N GLY A 350 -10.90 -18.11 -11.50
CA GLY A 350 -11.84 -17.22 -10.82
C GLY A 350 -13.28 -17.32 -11.35
N GLU A 351 -13.48 -17.71 -12.61
CA GLU A 351 -14.81 -17.88 -13.22
C GLU A 351 -15.57 -19.10 -12.68
N SER A 352 -14.84 -20.12 -12.21
CA SER A 352 -15.41 -21.42 -11.85
C SER A 352 -15.03 -21.87 -10.43
N LEU A 353 -14.91 -20.92 -9.49
CA LEU A 353 -14.66 -21.23 -8.09
C LEU A 353 -15.77 -22.11 -7.50
N ASP A 354 -15.38 -23.29 -7.02
CA ASP A 354 -16.26 -24.17 -6.25
C ASP A 354 -16.32 -23.67 -4.80
N ILE A 355 -17.41 -22.99 -4.46
CA ILE A 355 -17.66 -22.44 -3.12
C ILE A 355 -18.61 -23.38 -2.38
N PRO A 356 -18.14 -24.15 -1.37
CA PRO A 356 -18.98 -25.09 -0.63
C PRO A 356 -20.13 -24.38 0.08
N ALA A 357 -21.27 -25.07 0.23
CA ALA A 357 -22.43 -24.52 0.95
C ALA A 357 -22.15 -24.21 2.44
N SER A 358 -21.11 -24.81 3.04
CA SER A 358 -20.64 -24.48 4.40
C SER A 358 -19.89 -23.15 4.48
N CYS A 359 -19.47 -22.60 3.34
CA CYS A 359 -18.74 -21.35 3.27
C CYS A 359 -19.73 -20.19 3.13
N ASP A 360 -19.90 -19.44 4.22
CA ASP A 360 -20.78 -18.28 4.28
C ASP A 360 -20.02 -16.97 4.54
N GLY A 361 -18.71 -17.02 4.81
CA GLY A 361 -17.83 -15.86 4.95
C GLY A 361 -16.86 -15.71 3.78
N LEU A 362 -16.76 -14.50 3.23
CA LEU A 362 -15.79 -14.14 2.20
C LEU A 362 -14.90 -13.00 2.68
N LEU A 363 -13.59 -13.17 2.58
CA LEU A 363 -12.60 -12.12 2.79
C LEU A 363 -11.92 -11.79 1.46
N LEU A 364 -11.83 -10.49 1.16
CA LEU A 364 -11.18 -9.95 -0.04
C LEU A 364 -10.09 -8.95 0.39
N ASP A 365 -8.83 -9.19 0.00
CA ASP A 365 -7.73 -8.21 0.07
C ASP A 365 -7.02 -8.07 -1.30
N PRO A 366 -7.74 -7.63 -2.35
CA PRO A 366 -7.20 -7.60 -3.70
C PRO A 366 -6.08 -6.56 -3.89
N PRO A 367 -5.28 -6.70 -4.97
CA PRO A 367 -4.36 -5.66 -5.37
C PRO A 367 -5.10 -4.37 -5.77
N ARG A 368 -4.35 -3.33 -6.14
CA ARG A 368 -4.90 -2.00 -6.51
C ARG A 368 -5.95 -2.02 -7.63
N LEU A 369 -6.09 -3.11 -8.38
CA LEU A 369 -7.08 -3.29 -9.44
C LEU A 369 -8.48 -3.64 -8.91
N GLY A 370 -8.62 -4.01 -7.63
CA GLY A 370 -9.88 -4.47 -7.04
C GLY A 370 -10.10 -5.98 -7.19
N ALA A 371 -11.28 -6.45 -6.80
CA ALA A 371 -11.64 -7.87 -6.83
C ALA A 371 -11.76 -8.44 -8.25
N GLY A 372 -11.86 -7.57 -9.25
CA GLY A 372 -11.79 -7.94 -10.66
C GLY A 372 -13.13 -8.36 -11.25
N PRO A 373 -13.12 -8.83 -12.51
CA PRO A 373 -14.34 -9.04 -13.28
C PRO A 373 -15.22 -10.17 -12.73
N ASN A 374 -14.63 -11.15 -12.03
CA ASN A 374 -15.33 -12.35 -11.58
C ASN A 374 -16.05 -12.18 -10.23
N LEU A 375 -15.95 -11.01 -9.58
CA LEU A 375 -16.52 -10.77 -8.26
C LEU A 375 -17.98 -11.23 -8.16
N PHE A 376 -18.81 -10.91 -9.15
CA PHE A 376 -20.24 -11.21 -9.11
C PHE A 376 -20.54 -12.72 -9.07
N LEU A 377 -19.71 -13.55 -9.70
CA LEU A 377 -19.89 -15.01 -9.74
C LEU A 377 -19.76 -15.62 -8.34
N TRP A 378 -18.86 -15.08 -7.51
CA TRP A 378 -18.63 -15.57 -6.15
C TRP A 378 -19.80 -15.25 -5.22
N LEU A 379 -20.60 -14.23 -5.57
CA LEU A 379 -21.75 -13.75 -4.80
C LEU A 379 -23.03 -14.55 -5.04
N GLU A 380 -23.06 -15.44 -6.03
CA GLU A 380 -24.19 -16.34 -6.32
C GLU A 380 -24.22 -17.61 -5.44
N SER A 381 -23.37 -17.65 -4.42
CA SER A 381 -23.15 -18.79 -3.52
C SER A 381 -23.79 -18.60 -2.14
N ALA A 382 -23.46 -19.49 -1.19
CA ALA A 382 -23.91 -19.44 0.21
C ALA A 382 -23.32 -18.28 1.03
N ILE A 383 -22.41 -17.48 0.47
CA ILE A 383 -21.79 -16.32 1.14
C ILE A 383 -22.86 -15.40 1.70
N ARG A 384 -22.87 -15.19 3.02
CA ARG A 384 -23.75 -14.23 3.69
C ARG A 384 -23.04 -12.94 4.04
N ARG A 385 -21.72 -12.99 4.28
CA ARG A 385 -20.93 -11.83 4.68
C ARG A 385 -19.66 -11.70 3.87
N VAL A 386 -19.36 -10.47 3.44
CA VAL A 386 -18.10 -10.12 2.78
C VAL A 386 -17.36 -9.09 3.62
N VAL A 387 -16.12 -9.39 3.97
CA VAL A 387 -15.15 -8.41 4.48
C VAL A 387 -14.23 -8.02 3.32
N TYR A 388 -14.22 -6.75 2.97
CA TYR A 388 -13.40 -6.22 1.87
C TYR A 388 -12.38 -5.22 2.43
N VAL A 389 -11.10 -5.54 2.26
CA VAL A 389 -9.94 -4.69 2.49
C VAL A 389 -9.42 -4.12 1.16
N SER A 390 -9.13 -2.83 1.07
CA SER A 390 -8.62 -2.24 -0.18
C SER A 390 -7.71 -1.04 0.01
N CYS A 391 -6.54 -1.08 -0.63
CA CYS A 391 -5.59 0.03 -0.71
C CYS A 391 -5.90 1.04 -1.84
N ASN A 392 -7.03 0.85 -2.55
CA ASN A 392 -7.51 1.75 -3.61
C ASN A 392 -9.00 2.06 -3.42
N PRO A 393 -9.35 3.27 -2.94
CA PRO A 393 -10.74 3.60 -2.64
C PRO A 393 -11.64 3.71 -3.89
N VAL A 394 -11.06 3.91 -5.08
CA VAL A 394 -11.82 3.99 -6.33
C VAL A 394 -12.36 2.62 -6.74
N THR A 395 -11.49 1.60 -6.76
CA THR A 395 -11.91 0.23 -7.08
C THR A 395 -12.75 -0.36 -5.96
N PHE A 396 -12.47 -0.04 -4.70
CA PHE A 396 -13.33 -0.40 -3.57
C PHE A 396 -14.78 0.10 -3.77
N ALA A 397 -14.97 1.36 -4.16
CA ALA A 397 -16.31 1.91 -4.39
C ALA A 397 -17.01 1.25 -5.59
N ALA A 398 -16.28 1.00 -6.68
CA ALA A 398 -16.81 0.31 -7.85
C ALA A 398 -17.25 -1.14 -7.52
N ASP A 399 -16.44 -1.87 -6.76
CA ASP A 399 -16.76 -3.23 -6.33
C ASP A 399 -17.89 -3.24 -5.29
N ALA A 400 -17.97 -2.22 -4.42
CA ALA A 400 -19.08 -2.04 -3.51
C ALA A 400 -20.43 -1.88 -4.25
N ARG A 401 -20.44 -1.23 -5.43
CA ARG A 401 -21.62 -1.17 -6.29
C ARG A 401 -22.00 -2.56 -6.82
N VAL A 402 -21.02 -3.37 -7.23
CA VAL A 402 -21.24 -4.75 -7.68
C VAL A 402 -21.84 -5.59 -6.56
N LEU A 403 -21.24 -5.55 -5.35
CA LEU A 403 -21.78 -6.18 -4.15
C LEU A 403 -23.23 -5.75 -3.87
N ASN A 404 -23.49 -4.44 -3.95
CA ASN A 404 -24.82 -3.88 -3.73
C ASN A 404 -25.87 -4.37 -4.72
N ALA A 405 -25.50 -4.42 -6.00
CA ALA A 405 -26.36 -4.94 -7.07
C ALA A 405 -26.67 -6.44 -6.90
N HIS A 406 -25.78 -7.20 -6.25
CA HIS A 406 -25.94 -8.64 -6.00
C HIS A 406 -26.48 -8.94 -4.59
N GLY A 407 -27.19 -7.97 -4.00
CA GLY A 407 -27.97 -8.20 -2.78
C GLY A 407 -27.21 -8.02 -1.48
N PHE A 408 -25.99 -7.46 -1.49
CA PHE A 408 -25.26 -7.14 -0.27
C PHE A 408 -25.44 -5.68 0.15
N GLN A 409 -25.61 -5.43 1.44
CA GLN A 409 -25.67 -4.09 2.02
C GLN A 409 -24.35 -3.76 2.69
N LEU A 410 -23.79 -2.58 2.42
CA LEU A 410 -22.63 -2.08 3.13
C LEU A 410 -23.06 -1.69 4.56
N GLU A 411 -22.79 -2.55 5.53
CA GLU A 411 -23.15 -2.35 6.93
C GLU A 411 -22.20 -1.39 7.62
N GLU A 412 -20.91 -1.51 7.34
CA GLU A 412 -19.90 -0.68 7.98
C GLU A 412 -18.75 -0.40 7.03
N VAL A 413 -18.29 0.85 7.01
CA VAL A 413 -17.05 1.24 6.32
C VAL A 413 -16.12 1.98 7.25
N GLY A 414 -14.82 1.73 7.14
CA GLY A 414 -13.78 2.39 7.91
C GLY A 414 -12.53 2.67 7.09
N VAL A 415 -11.72 3.61 7.57
CA VAL A 415 -10.37 3.84 7.08
C VAL A 415 -9.36 3.33 8.09
N PHE A 416 -8.41 2.55 7.60
CA PHE A 416 -7.23 2.14 8.33
C PHE A 416 -6.06 2.96 7.78
N ASP A 417 -5.42 3.79 8.60
CA ASP A 417 -4.34 4.66 8.14
C ASP A 417 -3.03 3.87 8.00
N MET A 418 -3.00 2.91 7.07
CA MET A 418 -1.85 2.03 6.78
C MET A 418 -0.61 2.84 6.35
N PHE A 419 -0.83 4.00 5.74
CA PHE A 419 0.22 4.87 5.21
C PHE A 419 0.06 6.33 5.67
N PRO A 420 0.28 6.63 6.96
CA PRO A 420 0.22 8.00 7.46
C PRO A 420 1.18 8.91 6.70
N ARG A 421 0.84 10.20 6.56
CA ARG A 421 1.56 11.23 5.78
C ARG A 421 1.52 11.03 4.26
N THR A 422 0.81 10.03 3.73
CA THR A 422 0.68 9.78 2.29
C THR A 422 -0.78 9.88 1.83
N ALA A 423 -1.00 10.01 0.52
CA ALA A 423 -2.33 10.01 -0.08
C ALA A 423 -3.02 8.63 -0.09
N HIS A 424 -2.31 7.55 0.22
CA HIS A 424 -2.90 6.21 0.23
C HIS A 424 -3.92 6.07 1.37
N VAL A 425 -5.01 5.35 1.06
CA VAL A 425 -6.11 5.05 1.96
C VAL A 425 -6.34 3.55 1.94
N GLU A 426 -6.28 2.92 3.10
CA GLU A 426 -6.73 1.54 3.29
C GLU A 426 -8.20 1.60 3.74
N SER A 427 -9.08 1.06 2.91
CA SER A 427 -10.53 1.01 3.15
C SER A 427 -10.89 -0.37 3.67
N PHE A 428 -11.82 -0.42 4.61
CA PHE A 428 -12.34 -1.66 5.18
C PHE A 428 -13.86 -1.61 5.13
N GLY A 429 -14.50 -2.59 4.50
CA GLY A 429 -15.95 -2.71 4.38
C GLY A 429 -16.46 -4.04 4.93
N ILE A 430 -17.56 -4.00 5.67
CA ILE A 430 -18.35 -5.17 6.03
C ILE A 430 -19.65 -5.10 5.25
N PHE A 431 -19.91 -6.14 4.46
CA PHE A 431 -21.13 -6.26 3.67
C PHE A 431 -21.92 -7.48 4.13
N GLU A 432 -23.23 -7.31 4.32
CA GLU A 432 -24.15 -8.39 4.69
C GLU A 432 -25.15 -8.65 3.58
N ARG A 433 -25.45 -9.90 3.30
CA ARG A 433 -26.52 -10.26 2.37
C ARG A 433 -27.86 -9.81 2.94
N ARG A 434 -28.63 -9.06 2.15
CA ARG A 434 -30.00 -8.67 2.49
C ARG A 434 -30.85 -9.92 2.67
N ARG A 435 -31.63 -9.96 3.74
CA ARG A 435 -32.66 -10.99 3.90
C ARG A 435 -33.65 -10.88 2.74
N SER A 436 -33.99 -12.01 2.12
CA SER A 436 -34.97 -12.11 1.04
C SER A 436 -36.29 -11.48 1.49
N GLY A 437 -36.59 -10.27 0.99
CA GLY A 437 -37.76 -9.48 1.39
C GLY A 437 -37.57 -7.96 1.28
N VAL A 438 -36.35 -7.45 1.18
CA VAL A 438 -36.07 -6.02 1.00
C VAL A 438 -35.47 -5.77 -0.39
N LEU A 439 -36.33 -5.68 -1.40
CA LEU A 439 -35.95 -5.11 -2.70
C LEU A 439 -35.90 -3.58 -2.55
N SER A 440 -34.73 -2.98 -2.77
CA SER A 440 -34.65 -1.53 -2.96
C SER A 440 -35.20 -1.19 -4.35
N PRO A 441 -36.06 -0.16 -4.50
CA PRO A 441 -36.55 0.25 -5.81
C PRO A 441 -35.41 0.98 -6.54
N GLY A 442 -34.99 0.47 -7.71
CA GLY A 442 -34.05 1.19 -8.58
C GLY A 442 -33.03 0.37 -9.38
N ALA A 443 -33.17 -0.95 -9.52
CA ALA A 443 -32.35 -1.70 -10.46
C ALA A 443 -32.87 -1.54 -11.90
N GLU A 444 -32.70 -0.36 -12.49
CA GLU A 444 -32.84 -0.18 -13.95
C GLU A 444 -31.48 -0.42 -14.63
N THR A 445 -31.46 -1.47 -15.44
CA THR A 445 -30.60 -1.72 -16.62
C THR A 445 -29.09 -1.42 -16.53
N ILE A 446 -28.31 -2.50 -16.45
CA ILE A 446 -26.86 -2.53 -16.67
C ILE A 446 -26.54 -2.20 -18.14
N PRO A 447 -25.56 -1.34 -18.47
CA PRO A 447 -25.09 -1.18 -19.84
C PRO A 447 -24.26 -2.40 -20.25
N THR A 448 -24.62 -2.99 -21.39
CA THR A 448 -23.80 -3.99 -22.08
C THR A 448 -22.46 -3.37 -22.51
N TRP A 449 -21.35 -3.94 -22.04
CA TRP A 449 -20.03 -3.63 -22.55
C TRP A 449 -19.87 -4.27 -23.94
N SER A 450 -19.92 -3.47 -25.02
CA SER A 450 -19.45 -3.89 -26.34
C SER A 450 -17.92 -3.79 -26.39
N ARG A 451 -17.32 -4.83 -26.98
CA ARG A 451 -15.88 -5.16 -27.10
C ARG A 451 -14.93 -4.00 -27.37
#